data_AF-A0A662EAS0-F1
#
_entry.id   AF-A0A662EAS0-F1
#
_cell.length_a   1.000
_cell.length_b   1.000
_cell.length_c   1.000
_cell.angle_alpha   90.00
_cell.angle_beta   90.00
_cell.angle_gamma   90.00
#
_symmetry.space_group_name_H-M   'P 1'
#
loop_
_entity.id
_entity.type
_entity.pdbx_description
1 polymer ?
#
loop_
_entity_poly.entity_id
_entity_poly.type
_entity_poly.pdbx_seq_one_letter_code
_entity_poly.pdbx_strand_id
1 'polypeptide(L)' 'MFGSSEMIIVLIVVLVLFGGSQLPKLAKNLGKAQKEFKDGIGEANKADAEPAKADPAVEAASNKADPAAEATSNKSDDAN' A
#
# COMPACT_ATOMS: atom_id res chain seq x y z
N MET A 1 16.55 30.34 6.39
CA MET A 1 15.68 29.47 7.22
C MET A 1 14.36 29.20 6.45
N PHE A 2 14.46 28.69 5.22
CA PHE A 2 13.32 28.56 4.28
C PHE A 2 13.18 27.11 3.78
N GLY A 3 13.26 26.13 4.69
CA GLY A 3 13.30 24.72 4.29
C GLY A 3 11.96 24.01 4.44
N SER A 4 11.33 24.18 5.59
CA SER A 4 10.24 23.28 6.01
C SER A 4 8.93 24.02 6.27
N SER A 5 9.00 25.25 6.78
CA SER A 5 7.80 26.02 7.15
C SER A 5 6.99 26.47 5.93
N GLU A 6 7.65 26.95 4.87
CA GLU A 6 6.95 27.31 3.62
C GLU A 6 6.33 26.11 2.93
N MET A 7 7.02 24.95 2.93
CA MET A 7 6.48 23.72 2.36
C MET A 7 5.20 23.27 3.10
N ILE A 8 5.15 23.45 4.42
CA ILE A 8 3.94 23.18 5.22
C ILE A 8 2.79 24.12 4.81
N ILE A 9 3.07 25.41 4.62
CA ILE A 9 2.07 26.41 4.28
C ILE A 9 1.49 26.12 2.89
N VAL A 10 2.35 25.82 1.91
CA VAL A 10 1.92 25.43 0.56
C VAL A 10 1.07 24.16 0.60
N LEU A 11 1.46 23.15 1.39
CA LEU A 11 0.65 21.94 1.55
C LEU A 11 -0.73 22.24 2.11
N ILE A 12 -0.84 23.11 3.12
CA ILE A 12 -2.13 23.49 3.69
C ILE A 12 -3.00 24.18 2.64
N VAL A 13 -2.44 25.12 1.87
CA VAL A 13 -3.20 25.81 0.80
C VAL A 13 -3.70 24.81 -0.24
N VAL A 14 -2.85 23.88 -0.69
CA VAL A 14 -3.24 22.83 -1.63
C VAL A 14 -4.31 21.92 -1.02
N LEU A 15 -4.19 21.51 0.23
CA LEU A 15 -5.21 20.71 0.91
C LEU A 15 -6.55 21.44 1.03
N VAL A 16 -6.57 22.76 1.22
CA VAL A 16 -7.81 23.54 1.30
C VAL A 16 -8.47 23.67 -0.08
N LEU A 17 -7.69 23.92 -1.13
CA LEU A 17 -8.21 24.06 -2.49
C LEU A 17 -8.70 22.74 -3.08
N PHE A 18 -7.92 21.67 -2.91
CA PHE A 18 -8.20 20.36 -3.49
C PHE A 18 -8.98 19.45 -2.52
N GLY A 19 -8.92 19.69 -1.22
CA GLY A 19 -9.49 18.82 -0.19
C GLY A 19 -8.57 17.63 0.16
N GLY A 20 -8.57 17.23 1.42
CA GLY A 20 -7.73 16.13 1.92
C GLY A 20 -8.01 14.76 1.29
N SER A 21 -9.17 14.57 0.67
CA SER A 21 -9.54 13.31 0.00
C SER A 21 -9.10 13.21 -1.47
N GLN A 22 -8.77 14.34 -2.11
CA GLN A 22 -8.43 14.34 -3.54
C GLN A 22 -6.95 13.99 -3.77
N LEU A 23 -6.03 14.55 -3.00
CA LEU A 23 -4.60 14.19 -3.04
C LEU A 23 -4.33 12.67 -3.01
N PRO A 24 -4.87 11.89 -2.05
CA PRO A 24 -4.64 10.44 -2.00
C PRO A 24 -5.33 9.70 -3.15
N LYS A 25 -6.49 10.16 -3.64
CA LYS A 25 -7.15 9.57 -4.82
C LYS A 25 -6.33 9.79 -6.10
N LEU A 26 -5.82 11.00 -6.30
CA LEU A 26 -4.94 11.33 -7.43
C LEU A 26 -3.65 10.50 -7.37
N ALA A 27 -3.00 10.43 -6.21
CA ALA A 27 -1.81 9.62 -6.01
C ALA A 27 -2.05 8.13 -6.29
N LYS A 28 -3.18 7.57 -5.81
CA LYS A 28 -3.55 6.18 -6.05
C LYS A 28 -3.78 5.89 -7.53
N ASN A 29 -4.48 6.77 -8.25
CA ASN A 29 -4.73 6.60 -9.68
C ASN A 29 -3.45 6.76 -10.51
N LEU A 30 -2.61 7.75 -10.17
CA LEU A 30 -1.33 7.98 -10.82
C LEU A 30 -0.35 6.82 -10.57
N GLY A 31 -0.32 6.28 -9.35
CA GLY A 31 0.51 5.12 -9.01
C GLY A 31 0.09 3.86 -9.77
N LYS A 32 -1.22 3.63 -9.92
CA LYS A 32 -1.73 2.53 -10.75
C LYS A 32 -1.33 2.69 -12.22
N ALA A 33 -1.56 3.88 -12.79
CA ALA A 33 -1.19 4.17 -14.17
C ALA A 33 0.33 4.03 -14.40
N GLN A 34 1.15 4.52 -13.46
CA GLN A 34 2.61 4.38 -13.54
C GLN A 34 3.05 2.93 -13.44
N LYS A 35 2.43 2.13 -12.56
CA LYS A 35 2.70 0.69 -12.42
C LYS A 35 2.37 -0.06 -13.71
N GLU A 36 1.16 0.11 -14.23
CA GLU A 36 0.72 -0.53 -15.48
C GLU A 36 1.59 -0.10 -16.68
N PHE A 37 1.99 1.17 -16.73
CA PHE A 37 2.91 1.67 -17.74
C PHE A 37 4.31 1.02 -17.64
N LYS A 38 4.84 0.87 -16.43
CA LYS A 38 6.13 0.23 -16.18
C LYS A 38 6.09 -1.26 -16.54
N ASP A 39 5.02 -1.94 -16.14
CA ASP A 39 4.78 -3.36 -16.40
C ASP A 39 4.67 -3.60 -17.92
N GLY A 40 3.87 -2.79 -18.63
CA GLY A 40 3.72 -2.88 -20.08
C GLY A 40 5.00 -2.59 -20.86
N ILE A 41 5.82 -1.63 -20.42
CA ILE A 41 7.17 -1.42 -20.99
C ILE A 41 8.07 -2.64 -20.71
N GLY A 42 8.03 -3.21 -19.50
CA GLY A 42 8.81 -4.39 -19.14
C GLY A 42 8.44 -5.63 -19.96
N GLU A 43 7.15 -5.83 -20.22
CA GLU A 43 6.63 -6.89 -21.09
C GLU A 43 7.01 -6.67 -22.55
N ALA A 44 6.89 -5.45 -23.06
CA ALA A 44 7.30 -5.12 -24.43
C ALA A 44 8.78 -5.41 -24.68
N ASN A 45 9.66 -5.11 -23.71
CA ASN A 45 11.09 -5.43 -23.81
C ASN A 45 11.39 -6.93 -23.64
N LYS A 46 10.48 -7.71 -23.05
CA LYS A 46 10.61 -9.17 -22.92
C LYS A 46 10.03 -9.92 -24.12
N ALA A 47 9.08 -9.33 -24.85
CA ALA A 47 8.43 -9.95 -26.01
C ALA A 47 9.38 -10.19 -27.20
N ASP A 48 10.50 -9.46 -27.27
CA ASP A 48 11.59 -9.72 -28.25
C ASP A 48 12.53 -10.87 -27.80
N ALA A 49 12.31 -11.49 -26.63
CA ALA A 49 13.12 -12.59 -26.09
C ALA A 49 12.27 -13.56 -25.23
N GLU A 50 11.64 -14.58 -25.82
CA GLU A 50 10.79 -15.57 -25.10
C GLU A 50 11.50 -16.95 -24.91
N PRO A 51 11.13 -17.85 -23.94
CA PRO A 51 10.30 -17.74 -22.73
C PRO A 51 11.01 -18.20 -21.43
N ALA A 52 10.68 -17.61 -20.27
CA ALA A 52 10.70 -18.33 -19.00
C ALA A 52 9.88 -17.63 -17.89
N LYS A 53 8.78 -18.29 -17.52
CA LYS A 53 8.16 -18.44 -16.19
C LYS A 53 8.56 -17.46 -15.08
N ALA A 54 7.57 -16.83 -14.46
CA ALA A 54 7.32 -16.97 -13.02
C ALA A 54 6.02 -16.25 -12.65
N ASP A 55 4.96 -17.02 -12.43
CA ASP A 55 4.04 -16.69 -11.34
C ASP A 55 4.81 -16.91 -10.02
N PRO A 56 4.83 -15.92 -9.11
CA PRO A 56 4.91 -16.21 -7.69
C PRO A 56 3.59 -15.76 -7.07
N ALA A 57 2.51 -16.48 -7.37
CA ALA A 57 1.32 -16.47 -6.54
C ALA A 57 1.51 -17.50 -5.40
N VAL A 58 2.53 -17.28 -4.59
CA VAL A 58 2.57 -17.77 -3.21
C VAL A 58 3.29 -16.71 -2.38
N GLU A 59 2.53 -16.19 -1.41
CA GLU A 59 2.96 -15.59 -0.15
C GLU A 59 2.46 -14.15 0.09
N ALA A 60 1.23 -14.07 0.62
CA ALA A 60 0.86 -13.06 1.61
C ALA A 60 -0.32 -13.59 2.44
N ALA A 61 -0.09 -14.68 3.18
CA ALA A 61 -0.89 -14.91 4.37
C ALA A 61 -0.51 -13.84 5.40
N SER A 62 -1.50 -13.05 5.78
CA SER A 62 -1.77 -12.64 7.17
C SER A 62 -0.70 -11.84 7.94
N ASN A 63 -1.02 -10.57 8.21
CA ASN A 63 -1.09 -10.11 9.60
C ASN A 63 -2.07 -8.92 9.68
N LYS A 64 -3.28 -9.17 10.17
CA LYS A 64 -3.73 -8.94 11.56
C LYS A 64 -3.93 -7.45 11.88
N ALA A 65 -5.20 -7.04 11.85
CA ALA A 65 -5.73 -5.94 12.64
C ALA A 65 -7.23 -6.14 12.89
N ASP A 66 -7.57 -7.21 13.61
CA ASP A 66 -8.81 -7.28 14.39
C ASP A 66 -8.40 -7.29 15.87
N PRO A 67 -8.48 -6.15 16.59
CA PRO A 67 -8.41 -6.13 18.03
C PRO A 67 -9.81 -6.32 18.62
N ALA A 68 -9.86 -7.04 19.74
CA ALA A 68 -10.98 -7.11 20.69
C ALA A 68 -12.17 -7.99 20.30
N ALA A 69 -12.08 -9.27 20.66
CA ALA A 69 -13.00 -9.91 21.61
C ALA A 69 -12.58 -11.37 21.76
N GLU A 70 -12.04 -11.75 22.92
CA GLU A 70 -12.44 -13.02 23.53
C GLU A 70 -12.02 -13.06 25.00
N ALA A 71 -13.05 -13.24 25.81
CA ALA A 71 -13.02 -13.24 27.26
C ALA A 71 -12.54 -14.59 27.78
N THR A 72 -11.69 -14.51 28.80
CA THR A 72 -11.70 -15.29 30.06
C THR A 72 -12.22 -16.74 30.08
N SER A 73 -11.42 -17.57 30.76
CA SER A 73 -11.81 -18.69 31.63
C SER A 73 -11.83 -20.10 31.00
N ASN A 74 -10.79 -20.87 31.31
CA ASN A 74 -10.93 -22.14 32.06
C ASN A 74 -9.53 -22.55 32.55
N LYS A 75 -9.24 -22.35 33.84
CA LYS A 75 -9.46 -23.30 34.94
C LYS A 75 -8.60 -24.55 34.76
N SER A 76 -7.45 -24.45 35.42
CA SER A 76 -6.43 -25.48 35.63
C SER A 76 -7.02 -26.71 36.31
N ASP A 77 -6.84 -27.87 35.70
CA ASP A 77 -6.95 -29.18 36.34
C ASP A 77 -5.53 -29.77 36.46
N ASP A 78 -4.88 -29.46 37.58
CA ASP A 78 -3.66 -30.12 38.07
C ASP A 78 -4.07 -31.21 39.06
N ALA A 79 -3.89 -32.49 38.70
CA ALA A 79 -3.55 -33.59 39.63
C ALA A 79 -3.48 -34.93 38.88
N ASN A 80 -2.26 -35.42 38.64
CA ASN A 80 -1.94 -36.84 38.70
C ASN A 80 -0.49 -37.02 39.16
#